data_AF-A0A8H4XTH5-F1
#
_entry.id   AF-A0A8H4XTH5-F1
#
_cell.length_a   1.000
_cell.length_b   1.000
_cell.length_c   1.000
_cell.angle_alpha   90.00
_cell.angle_beta   90.00
_cell.angle_gamma   90.00
#
_symmetry.space_group_name_H-M   'P 1'
#
loop_
_entity.id
_entity.type
_entity.pdbx_description
1 polymer ?
#
loop_
_entity_poly.entity_id
_entity_poly.type
_entity_poly.pdbx_seq_one_letter_code
_entity_poly.pdbx_strand_id
1 'polypeptide(L)'
;MAILRLLSEEVFDYSQDQMTSTKAKNLKTTMTQEFSSIFQLCSEVLNTANQPALIKATLETLLRFLNWIPLGYIFETPIINTLLERFLDAPETRNVTLKCLTEIGGLQIGPQYSYDEKLVVMFTETLTRVAKIIPLSLDLKSTYMNSNSRDQEFVLNLALFLCNFFSVHLNLIEKLPNLDYLTHAHFYLIRISQIDDREIFKICLEYWTKLVQELYEEMQQLPITDINPLVSMGVTGLSNGGAPHPSTLANYPLRKHKYQEVLSSLRTVMIEKMVRPEEVLIVENDEGEIVREFVKESDTIQLYKTTRECLVYLTHLDVVDTETIMADKLAKQVDGTEWSWANCNTLCWAIGSISGAMNEETEKRFLVTVIKDLLGLTEQKRGKDNKAVVASN
;
A
#
# COMPACT_ATOMS: atom_id res chain seq x y z
N MET A 1 -23.02 -17.36 -19.69
CA MET A 1 -22.16 -16.60 -18.75
C MET A 1 -22.16 -17.23 -17.36
N ALA A 2 -23.24 -17.19 -16.58
CA ALA A 2 -23.26 -17.77 -15.21
C ALA A 2 -22.76 -19.24 -15.12
N ILE A 3 -23.18 -20.11 -16.04
CA ILE A 3 -22.70 -21.51 -16.08
C ILE A 3 -21.19 -21.59 -16.34
N LEU A 4 -20.68 -20.77 -17.27
CA LEU A 4 -19.25 -20.72 -17.59
C LEU A 4 -18.41 -20.20 -16.41
N ARG A 5 -18.95 -19.23 -15.67
CA ARG A 5 -18.34 -18.74 -14.43
C ARG A 5 -18.25 -19.84 -13.37
N LEU A 6 -19.35 -20.52 -13.07
CA LEU A 6 -19.36 -21.62 -12.08
C LEU A 6 -18.42 -22.75 -12.49
N LEU A 7 -18.38 -23.08 -13.79
CA LEU A 7 -17.45 -24.07 -14.32
C LEU A 7 -15.99 -23.64 -14.11
N SER A 8 -15.67 -22.36 -14.32
CA SER A 8 -14.34 -21.82 -14.05
C SER A 8 -13.97 -21.92 -12.58
N GLU A 9 -14.88 -21.57 -11.67
CA GLU A 9 -14.66 -21.62 -10.23
C GLU A 9 -14.39 -23.08 -9.79
N GLU A 10 -15.19 -24.05 -10.24
CA GLU A 10 -14.98 -25.48 -9.96
C GLU A 10 -13.65 -26.03 -10.50
N VAL A 11 -13.29 -25.68 -11.73
CA VAL A 11 -12.12 -26.26 -12.41
C VAL A 11 -10.81 -25.60 -11.99
N PHE A 12 -10.82 -24.32 -11.59
CA PHE A 12 -9.59 -23.58 -11.32
C PHE A 12 -9.43 -23.20 -9.86
N ASP A 13 -10.50 -22.83 -9.15
CA ASP A 13 -10.43 -22.41 -7.75
C ASP A 13 -10.50 -23.64 -6.82
N TYR A 14 -11.44 -24.56 -7.04
CA TYR A 14 -11.63 -25.74 -6.16
C TYR A 14 -10.82 -26.98 -6.55
N SER A 15 -10.15 -26.96 -7.70
CA SER A 15 -9.39 -28.12 -8.19
C SER A 15 -8.21 -28.52 -7.32
N GLN A 16 -7.67 -27.62 -6.48
CA GLN A 16 -6.58 -27.93 -5.56
C GLN A 16 -7.05 -28.73 -4.34
N ASP A 17 -8.28 -28.50 -3.86
CA ASP A 17 -8.80 -29.09 -2.62
C ASP A 17 -9.75 -30.28 -2.85
N GLN A 18 -10.47 -30.32 -3.98
CA GLN A 18 -11.58 -31.27 -4.18
C GLN A 18 -11.36 -32.30 -5.30
N MET A 19 -10.28 -32.18 -6.09
CA MET A 19 -10.05 -33.01 -7.26
C MET A 19 -8.69 -33.72 -7.24
N THR A 20 -8.64 -34.93 -7.78
CA THR A 20 -7.36 -35.60 -8.02
C THR A 20 -6.55 -34.84 -9.07
N SER A 21 -5.24 -34.71 -8.87
CA SER A 21 -4.32 -33.97 -9.73
C SER A 21 -4.48 -34.30 -11.23
N THR A 22 -4.70 -35.57 -11.57
CA THR A 22 -4.91 -36.03 -12.95
C THR A 22 -6.22 -35.52 -13.56
N LYS A 23 -7.32 -35.50 -12.79
CA LYS A 23 -8.63 -35.04 -13.26
C LYS A 23 -8.64 -33.52 -13.46
N ALA A 24 -8.03 -32.79 -12.53
CA ALA A 24 -7.82 -31.35 -12.64
C ALA A 24 -6.99 -30.99 -13.89
N LYS A 25 -5.88 -31.70 -14.13
CA LYS A 25 -5.02 -31.47 -15.30
C LYS A 25 -5.76 -31.69 -16.61
N ASN A 26 -6.54 -32.78 -16.73
CA ASN A 26 -7.31 -33.07 -17.93
C ASN A 26 -8.38 -32.00 -18.21
N LEU A 27 -9.14 -31.60 -17.19
CA LEU A 27 -10.15 -30.54 -17.32
C LEU A 27 -9.54 -29.20 -17.74
N LYS A 28 -8.39 -28.83 -17.17
CA LYS A 28 -7.65 -27.63 -17.57
C LYS A 28 -7.25 -27.70 -19.04
N THR A 29 -6.68 -28.81 -19.50
CA THR A 29 -6.30 -28.98 -20.92
C THR A 29 -7.49 -28.88 -21.86
N THR A 30 -8.62 -29.53 -21.55
CA THR A 30 -9.84 -29.45 -22.37
C THR A 30 -10.41 -28.03 -22.39
N MET A 31 -10.47 -27.35 -21.25
CA MET A 31 -10.94 -25.96 -21.21
C MET A 31 -10.02 -25.01 -21.98
N THR A 32 -8.71 -25.21 -21.95
CA THR A 32 -7.77 -24.40 -22.74
C THR A 32 -7.98 -24.59 -24.25
N GLN A 33 -8.30 -25.80 -24.71
CA GLN A 33 -8.59 -26.08 -26.12
C GLN A 33 -9.85 -25.36 -26.60
N GLU A 34 -10.92 -25.37 -25.79
CA GLU A 34 -12.21 -24.74 -26.10
C GLU A 34 -12.24 -23.24 -25.73
N PHE A 35 -11.18 -22.72 -25.12
CA PHE A 35 -11.18 -21.37 -24.58
C PHE A 35 -11.35 -20.29 -25.66
N SER A 36 -10.83 -20.53 -26.87
CA SER A 36 -10.96 -19.59 -27.99
C SER A 36 -12.43 -19.21 -28.25
N SER A 37 -13.32 -20.21 -28.25
CA SER A 37 -14.76 -19.99 -28.45
C SER A 37 -15.40 -19.26 -27.27
N ILE A 38 -14.98 -19.56 -26.04
CA ILE A 38 -15.44 -18.86 -24.83
C ILE A 38 -15.04 -17.37 -24.89
N PHE A 39 -13.79 -17.10 -25.25
CA PHE A 39 -13.27 -15.74 -25.36
C PHE A 39 -13.97 -14.94 -26.47
N GLN A 40 -14.17 -15.54 -27.64
CA GLN A 40 -14.92 -14.91 -28.73
C GLN A 40 -16.34 -14.55 -28.30
N LEU A 41 -17.03 -15.46 -27.61
CA LEU A 41 -18.36 -15.19 -27.06
C LEU A 41 -18.33 -14.03 -26.05
N CYS A 42 -17.38 -14.02 -25.12
CA CYS A 42 -17.24 -12.93 -24.16
C CYS A 42 -16.96 -11.59 -24.88
N SER A 43 -16.04 -11.58 -25.84
CA SER A 43 -15.68 -10.38 -26.61
C SER A 43 -16.87 -9.86 -27.43
N GLU A 44 -17.60 -10.73 -28.12
CA GLU A 44 -18.77 -10.33 -28.92
C GLU A 44 -19.87 -9.74 -28.03
N VAL A 45 -20.16 -10.37 -26.89
CA VAL A 45 -21.14 -9.85 -25.92
C VAL A 45 -20.67 -8.52 -25.34
N LEU A 46 -19.39 -8.38 -24.97
CA LEU A 46 -18.82 -7.12 -24.46
C LEU A 46 -18.72 -6.02 -25.52
N ASN A 47 -18.84 -6.33 -26.82
CA ASN A 47 -18.86 -5.33 -27.87
C ASN A 47 -20.30 -4.94 -28.28
N THR A 48 -21.25 -5.86 -28.21
CA THR A 48 -22.60 -5.67 -28.80
C THR A 48 -23.72 -5.51 -27.77
N ALA A 49 -23.59 -6.10 -26.56
CA ALA A 49 -24.69 -6.13 -25.61
C ALA A 49 -24.93 -4.75 -24.99
N ASN A 50 -26.21 -4.37 -24.83
CA ASN A 50 -26.63 -3.15 -24.14
C ASN A 50 -27.36 -3.42 -22.82
N GLN A 51 -27.65 -4.69 -22.51
CA GLN A 51 -28.36 -5.07 -21.29
C GLN A 51 -27.37 -5.14 -20.10
N PRO A 52 -27.55 -4.32 -19.04
CA PRO A 52 -26.58 -4.23 -17.94
C PRO A 52 -26.34 -5.56 -17.22
N ALA A 53 -27.39 -6.35 -17.00
CA ALA A 53 -27.28 -7.66 -16.36
C ALA A 53 -26.41 -8.65 -17.16
N LEU A 54 -26.51 -8.63 -18.50
CA LEU A 54 -25.72 -9.48 -19.37
C LEU A 54 -24.25 -9.01 -19.41
N ILE A 55 -24.02 -7.70 -19.46
CA ILE A 55 -22.67 -7.12 -19.40
C ILE A 55 -21.99 -7.51 -18.08
N LYS A 56 -22.66 -7.28 -16.95
CA LYS A 56 -22.13 -7.63 -15.62
C LYS A 56 -21.81 -9.11 -15.51
N ALA A 57 -22.73 -9.99 -15.92
CA ALA A 57 -22.49 -11.43 -15.90
C ALA A 57 -21.32 -11.84 -16.80
N THR A 58 -21.14 -11.18 -17.95
CA THR A 58 -20.01 -11.42 -18.85
C THR A 58 -18.69 -10.95 -18.26
N LEU A 59 -18.66 -9.77 -17.63
CA LEU A 59 -17.46 -9.24 -16.96
C LEU A 59 -17.04 -10.12 -15.77
N GLU A 60 -17.99 -10.57 -14.95
CA GLU A 60 -17.71 -11.51 -13.85
C GLU A 60 -17.22 -12.87 -14.36
N THR A 61 -17.72 -13.31 -15.52
CA THR A 61 -17.25 -14.53 -16.18
C THR A 61 -15.82 -14.33 -16.71
N LEU A 62 -15.54 -13.20 -17.36
CA LEU A 62 -14.20 -12.84 -17.83
C LEU A 62 -13.21 -12.80 -16.67
N LEU A 63 -13.58 -12.18 -15.55
CA LEU A 63 -12.74 -12.08 -14.35
C LEU A 63 -12.18 -13.44 -13.91
N ARG A 64 -13.01 -14.48 -13.86
CA ARG A 64 -12.58 -15.84 -13.47
C ARG A 64 -11.66 -16.50 -14.49
N PHE A 65 -11.72 -16.07 -15.75
CA PHE A 65 -10.89 -16.59 -16.82
C PHE A 65 -9.54 -15.90 -16.96
N LEU A 66 -9.38 -14.67 -16.43
CA LEU A 66 -8.14 -13.90 -16.53
C LEU A 66 -6.93 -14.58 -15.87
N ASN A 67 -7.17 -15.44 -14.88
CA ASN A 67 -6.09 -16.11 -14.13
C ASN A 67 -5.37 -17.21 -14.92
N TRP A 68 -5.92 -17.66 -16.04
CA TRP A 68 -5.38 -18.81 -16.78
C TRP A 68 -5.46 -18.69 -18.31
N ILE A 69 -6.16 -17.67 -18.83
CA ILE A 69 -6.20 -17.36 -20.26
C ILE A 69 -4.78 -17.17 -20.82
N PRO A 70 -4.48 -17.68 -22.03
CA PRO A 70 -3.23 -17.39 -22.71
C PRO A 70 -3.05 -15.87 -22.92
N LEU A 71 -1.87 -15.35 -22.56
CA LEU A 71 -1.57 -13.91 -22.56
C LEU A 71 -1.90 -13.19 -23.88
N GLY A 72 -1.75 -13.89 -25.02
CA GLY A 72 -2.09 -13.35 -26.34
C GLY A 72 -3.55 -12.88 -26.45
N TYR A 73 -4.51 -13.56 -25.83
CA TYR A 73 -5.91 -13.11 -25.87
C TYR A 73 -6.14 -11.82 -25.05
N ILE A 74 -5.35 -11.58 -24.01
CA ILE A 74 -5.44 -10.36 -23.21
C ILE A 74 -4.77 -9.21 -23.95
N PHE A 75 -3.52 -9.41 -24.36
CA PHE A 75 -2.70 -8.32 -24.85
C PHE A 75 -2.85 -8.09 -26.36
N GLU A 76 -3.10 -9.10 -27.18
CA GLU A 76 -3.15 -8.97 -28.65
C GLU A 76 -4.56 -8.67 -29.18
N THR A 77 -5.56 -8.61 -28.30
CA THR A 77 -6.94 -8.25 -28.63
C THR A 77 -7.29 -6.87 -28.04
N PRO A 78 -8.35 -6.21 -28.51
CA PRO A 78 -8.74 -4.89 -27.99
C PRO A 78 -9.44 -4.96 -26.62
N ILE A 79 -9.42 -6.10 -25.91
CA ILE A 79 -10.19 -6.29 -24.67
C ILE A 79 -9.84 -5.26 -23.60
N ILE A 80 -8.56 -4.91 -23.43
CA ILE A 80 -8.11 -3.88 -22.48
C ILE A 80 -8.75 -2.53 -22.83
N ASN A 81 -8.73 -2.14 -24.11
CA ASN A 81 -9.33 -0.89 -24.55
C ASN A 81 -10.85 -0.89 -24.33
N THR A 82 -11.54 -2.00 -24.64
CA THR A 82 -12.98 -2.12 -24.39
C THR A 82 -13.31 -2.01 -22.89
N LEU A 83 -12.50 -2.62 -22.01
CA LEU A 83 -12.66 -2.49 -20.55
C LEU A 83 -12.52 -1.04 -20.09
N LEU A 84 -11.45 -0.36 -20.54
CA LEU A 84 -11.17 1.03 -20.17
C LEU A 84 -12.24 1.98 -20.70
N GLU A 85 -12.55 1.92 -22.00
CA GLU A 85 -13.41 2.90 -22.67
C GLU A 85 -14.89 2.74 -22.35
N ARG A 86 -15.37 1.50 -22.27
CA ARG A 86 -16.81 1.24 -22.22
C ARG A 86 -17.32 1.02 -20.81
N PHE A 87 -16.53 0.40 -19.94
CA PHE A 87 -17.04 -0.17 -18.69
C PHE A 87 -16.46 0.46 -17.41
N LEU A 88 -15.28 1.09 -17.47
CA LEU A 88 -14.68 1.72 -16.29
C LEU A 88 -15.41 3.00 -15.88
N ASP A 89 -15.86 3.81 -16.84
CA ASP A 89 -16.55 5.07 -16.55
C ASP A 89 -17.96 4.82 -15.98
N ALA A 90 -18.64 3.75 -16.42
CA ALA A 90 -20.00 3.41 -16.03
C ALA A 90 -20.08 2.88 -14.59
N PRO A 91 -20.81 3.54 -13.66
CA PRO A 91 -20.84 3.18 -12.24
C PRO A 91 -21.32 1.75 -11.94
N GLU A 92 -22.14 1.16 -12.82
CA GLU A 92 -22.69 -0.20 -12.62
C GLU A 92 -21.66 -1.30 -12.88
N THR A 93 -20.71 -1.07 -13.80
CA THR A 93 -19.71 -2.05 -14.23
C THR A 93 -18.32 -1.77 -13.67
N ARG A 94 -18.06 -0.52 -13.25
CA ARG A 94 -16.76 -0.02 -12.79
C ARG A 94 -16.02 -0.96 -11.84
N ASN A 95 -16.67 -1.46 -10.78
CA ASN A 95 -16.01 -2.32 -9.79
C ASN A 95 -15.54 -3.65 -10.41
N VAL A 96 -16.38 -4.28 -11.22
CA VAL A 96 -16.01 -5.56 -11.87
C VAL A 96 -14.93 -5.31 -12.93
N THR A 97 -15.03 -4.22 -13.68
CA THR A 97 -14.01 -3.83 -14.66
C THR A 97 -12.66 -3.57 -14.01
N LEU A 98 -12.63 -2.85 -12.89
CA LEU A 98 -11.39 -2.59 -12.16
C LEU A 98 -10.80 -3.89 -11.62
N LYS A 99 -11.61 -4.82 -11.09
CA LYS A 99 -11.14 -6.17 -10.73
C LYS A 99 -10.50 -6.90 -11.90
N CYS A 100 -11.11 -6.84 -13.10
CA CYS A 100 -10.50 -7.42 -14.30
C CYS A 100 -9.13 -6.78 -14.61
N LEU A 101 -9.03 -5.46 -14.55
CA LEU A 101 -7.77 -4.74 -14.76
C LEU A 101 -6.72 -5.08 -13.67
N THR A 102 -7.15 -5.32 -12.42
CA THR A 102 -6.30 -5.79 -11.33
C THR A 102 -5.72 -7.17 -11.61
N GLU A 103 -6.53 -8.12 -12.08
CA GLU A 103 -6.02 -9.45 -12.45
C GLU A 103 -5.04 -9.35 -13.62
N ILE A 104 -5.37 -8.58 -14.66
CA ILE A 104 -4.47 -8.36 -15.81
C ILE A 104 -3.15 -7.72 -15.37
N GLY A 105 -3.22 -6.71 -14.50
CA GLY A 105 -2.08 -6.00 -13.94
C GLY A 105 -1.22 -6.87 -13.01
N GLY A 106 -1.78 -7.90 -12.40
CA GLY A 106 -1.05 -8.85 -11.55
C GLY A 106 -0.39 -10.00 -12.31
N LEU A 107 -0.64 -10.15 -13.63
CA LEU A 107 -0.08 -11.26 -14.39
C LEU A 107 1.44 -11.18 -14.49
N GLN A 108 2.10 -12.28 -14.13
CA GLN A 108 3.54 -12.44 -14.34
C GLN A 108 3.81 -12.76 -15.81
N ILE A 109 4.47 -11.83 -16.50
CA ILE A 109 4.86 -11.99 -17.90
C ILE A 109 6.24 -12.64 -17.92
N GLY A 110 6.32 -13.85 -18.45
CA GLY A 110 7.61 -14.54 -18.61
C GLY A 110 8.55 -13.75 -19.55
N PRO A 111 9.88 -13.86 -19.38
CA PRO A 111 10.87 -13.05 -20.10
C PRO A 111 10.86 -13.21 -21.63
N GLN A 112 10.14 -14.23 -22.13
CA GLN A 112 9.94 -14.51 -23.55
C GLN A 112 8.88 -13.63 -24.24
N TYR A 113 8.04 -12.92 -23.47
CA TYR A 113 7.00 -12.03 -23.99
C TYR A 113 7.30 -10.58 -23.60
N SER A 114 7.10 -9.64 -24.53
CA SER A 114 7.21 -8.21 -24.25
C SER A 114 5.85 -7.54 -24.47
N TYR A 115 5.10 -7.35 -23.38
CA TYR A 115 3.84 -6.60 -23.38
C TYR A 115 3.92 -5.34 -22.50
N ASP A 116 5.13 -4.90 -22.17
CA ASP A 116 5.42 -3.76 -21.29
C ASP A 116 4.70 -2.49 -21.74
N GLU A 117 4.72 -2.18 -23.04
CA GLU A 117 4.04 -1.01 -23.60
C GLU A 117 2.52 -1.06 -23.35
N LYS A 118 1.90 -2.25 -23.51
CA LYS A 118 0.46 -2.43 -23.29
C LYS A 118 0.10 -2.32 -21.81
N LEU A 119 0.95 -2.82 -20.92
CA LEU A 119 0.79 -2.66 -19.47
C LEU A 119 0.91 -1.19 -19.05
N VAL A 120 1.89 -0.47 -19.60
CA VAL A 120 2.07 0.96 -19.36
C VAL A 120 0.82 1.72 -19.80
N VAL A 121 0.36 1.52 -21.03
CA VAL A 121 -0.86 2.17 -21.55
C VAL A 121 -2.07 1.85 -20.69
N MET A 122 -2.26 0.58 -20.34
CA MET A 122 -3.36 0.16 -19.46
C MET A 122 -3.31 0.90 -18.12
N PHE A 123 -2.15 0.98 -17.49
CA PHE A 123 -1.96 1.65 -16.20
C PHE A 123 -2.22 3.16 -16.30
N THR A 124 -1.62 3.84 -17.28
CA THR A 124 -1.75 5.29 -17.44
C THR A 124 -3.17 5.71 -17.77
N GLU A 125 -3.87 4.95 -18.63
CA GLU A 125 -5.27 5.20 -18.97
C GLU A 125 -6.21 4.92 -17.79
N THR A 126 -5.97 3.83 -17.05
CA THR A 126 -6.72 3.54 -15.82
C THR A 126 -6.58 4.68 -14.82
N LEU A 127 -5.35 5.13 -14.55
CA LEU A 127 -5.08 6.20 -13.60
C LEU A 127 -5.71 7.52 -14.04
N THR A 128 -5.66 7.84 -15.33
CA THR A 128 -6.28 9.05 -15.90
C THR A 128 -7.79 9.06 -15.72
N ARG A 129 -8.45 7.90 -15.89
CA ARG A 129 -9.90 7.75 -15.66
C ARG A 129 -10.24 7.82 -14.17
N VAL A 130 -9.46 7.16 -13.33
CA VAL A 130 -9.59 7.25 -11.86
C VAL A 130 -9.48 8.70 -11.40
N ALA A 131 -8.55 9.49 -11.94
CA ALA A 131 -8.39 10.89 -11.57
C ALA A 131 -9.58 11.79 -11.93
N LYS A 132 -10.39 11.41 -12.93
CA LYS A 132 -11.66 12.10 -13.23
C LYS A 132 -12.76 11.75 -12.23
N ILE A 133 -12.68 10.57 -11.61
CA ILE A 133 -13.67 10.05 -10.66
C ILE A 133 -13.34 10.48 -9.23
N ILE A 134 -12.08 10.34 -8.81
CA ILE A 134 -11.57 10.68 -7.48
C ILE A 134 -10.46 11.69 -7.67
N PRO A 135 -10.72 13.00 -7.55
CA PRO A 135 -9.66 14.00 -7.57
C PRO A 135 -8.70 13.81 -6.39
N LEU A 136 -7.39 13.97 -6.60
CA LEU A 136 -6.39 13.89 -5.51
C LEU A 136 -6.62 14.93 -4.40
N SER A 137 -7.35 16.01 -4.64
CA SER A 137 -7.71 16.98 -3.61
C SER A 137 -8.81 16.49 -2.66
N LEU A 138 -9.58 15.47 -3.04
CA LEU A 138 -10.72 14.96 -2.27
C LEU A 138 -10.27 14.32 -0.96
N ASP A 139 -10.77 14.79 0.18
CA ASP A 139 -10.54 14.14 1.47
C ASP A 139 -11.22 12.75 1.52
N LEU A 140 -10.44 11.74 1.15
CA LEU A 140 -10.91 10.38 1.02
C LEU A 140 -11.23 9.75 2.38
N LYS A 141 -10.55 10.17 3.45
CA LYS A 141 -10.77 9.65 4.80
C LYS A 141 -12.19 9.91 5.27
N SER A 142 -12.63 11.17 5.22
CA SER A 142 -14.00 11.55 5.63
C SER A 142 -15.07 11.13 4.62
N THR A 143 -14.74 11.17 3.32
CA THR A 143 -15.69 10.79 2.27
C THR A 143 -16.01 9.30 2.32
N TYR A 144 -15.01 8.44 2.56
CA TYR A 144 -15.18 6.99 2.61
C TYR A 144 -16.16 6.54 3.71
N MET A 145 -16.10 7.18 4.90
CA MET A 145 -17.01 6.88 6.01
C MET A 145 -18.48 7.14 5.67
N ASN A 146 -18.75 8.13 4.82
CA ASN A 146 -20.11 8.53 4.42
C ASN A 146 -20.54 7.92 3.08
N SER A 147 -19.67 7.12 2.45
CA SER A 147 -19.92 6.53 1.14
C SER A 147 -20.76 5.26 1.23
N ASN A 148 -21.46 4.94 0.14
CA ASN A 148 -22.18 3.67 0.03
C ASN A 148 -21.20 2.50 -0.20
N SER A 149 -21.69 1.27 -0.03
CA SER A 149 -20.88 0.05 -0.15
C SER A 149 -20.20 -0.11 -1.52
N ARG A 150 -20.82 0.36 -2.61
CA ARG A 150 -20.24 0.26 -3.95
C ARG A 150 -19.04 1.19 -4.11
N ASP A 151 -19.12 2.40 -3.57
CA ASP A 151 -18.03 3.38 -3.66
C ASP A 151 -16.88 3.00 -2.71
N GLN A 152 -17.19 2.45 -1.54
CA GLN A 152 -16.19 1.83 -0.65
C GLN A 152 -15.48 0.65 -1.34
N GLU A 153 -16.24 -0.24 -1.98
CA GLU A 153 -15.69 -1.35 -2.77
C GLU A 153 -14.82 -0.84 -3.93
N PHE A 154 -15.18 0.29 -4.57
CA PHE A 154 -14.36 0.89 -5.62
C PHE A 154 -12.98 1.32 -5.09
N VAL A 155 -12.93 1.96 -3.93
CA VAL A 155 -11.68 2.38 -3.28
C VAL A 155 -10.82 1.17 -2.90
N LEU A 156 -11.43 0.11 -2.34
CA LEU A 156 -10.73 -1.16 -2.08
C LEU A 156 -10.16 -1.77 -3.36
N ASN A 157 -10.95 -1.83 -4.44
CA ASN A 157 -10.48 -2.37 -5.73
C ASN A 157 -9.35 -1.51 -6.32
N LEU A 158 -9.36 -0.20 -6.11
CA LEU A 158 -8.28 0.70 -6.52
C LEU A 158 -6.99 0.44 -5.72
N ALA A 159 -7.10 0.22 -4.41
CA ALA A 159 -5.97 -0.17 -3.57
C ALA A 159 -5.35 -1.47 -4.10
N LEU A 160 -6.18 -2.49 -4.33
CA LEU A 160 -5.75 -3.78 -4.88
C LEU A 160 -5.12 -3.64 -6.28
N PHE A 161 -5.71 -2.83 -7.16
CA PHE A 161 -5.16 -2.56 -8.50
C PHE A 161 -3.73 -2.00 -8.41
N LEU A 162 -3.56 -0.93 -7.64
CA LEU A 162 -2.28 -0.23 -7.52
C LEU A 162 -1.23 -1.12 -6.84
N CYS A 163 -1.56 -1.74 -5.71
CA CYS A 163 -0.65 -2.62 -4.97
C CYS A 163 -0.24 -3.85 -5.81
N ASN A 164 -1.18 -4.49 -6.51
CA ASN A 164 -0.89 -5.66 -7.33
C ASN A 164 -0.03 -5.30 -8.55
N PHE A 165 -0.41 -4.24 -9.27
CA PHE A 165 0.35 -3.78 -10.43
C PHE A 165 1.78 -3.40 -10.05
N PHE A 166 1.97 -2.62 -8.99
CA PHE A 166 3.31 -2.24 -8.54
C PHE A 166 4.11 -3.41 -8.00
N SER A 167 3.47 -4.40 -7.37
CA SER A 167 4.17 -5.58 -6.87
C SER A 167 4.88 -6.38 -7.97
N VAL A 168 4.43 -6.29 -9.22
CA VAL A 168 4.99 -7.03 -10.36
C VAL A 168 5.72 -6.10 -11.34
N HIS A 169 5.14 -4.93 -11.64
CA HIS A 169 5.54 -4.09 -12.78
C HIS A 169 5.99 -2.68 -12.42
N LEU A 170 6.32 -2.39 -11.15
CA LEU A 170 6.76 -1.05 -10.70
C LEU A 170 7.91 -0.48 -11.56
N ASN A 171 8.87 -1.33 -11.93
CA ASN A 171 10.02 -0.94 -12.76
C ASN A 171 9.63 -0.38 -14.13
N LEU A 172 8.46 -0.74 -14.68
CA LEU A 172 7.98 -0.18 -15.95
C LEU A 172 7.61 1.30 -15.79
N ILE A 173 6.91 1.62 -14.69
CA ILE A 173 6.45 2.98 -14.40
C ILE A 173 7.62 3.88 -13.96
N GLU A 174 8.58 3.33 -13.21
CA GLU A 174 9.79 4.06 -12.82
C GLU A 174 10.70 4.48 -13.99
N LYS A 175 10.60 3.78 -15.12
CA LYS A 175 11.39 4.05 -16.34
C LYS A 175 10.67 5.03 -17.28
N LEU A 176 9.43 5.41 -16.99
CA LEU A 176 8.71 6.37 -17.82
C LEU A 176 9.39 7.74 -17.75
N PRO A 177 9.41 8.48 -18.88
CA PRO A 177 9.92 9.84 -18.89
C PRO A 177 9.03 10.79 -18.05
N ASN A 178 7.73 10.48 -17.97
CA ASN A 178 6.80 11.22 -17.13
C ASN A 178 6.67 10.54 -15.76
N LEU A 179 7.35 11.09 -14.75
CA LEU A 179 7.28 10.62 -13.36
C LEU A 179 5.94 10.95 -12.69
N ASP A 180 5.10 11.80 -13.27
CA ASP A 180 3.82 12.17 -12.67
C ASP A 180 2.93 10.95 -12.43
N TYR A 181 2.88 9.98 -13.36
CA TYR A 181 2.09 8.76 -13.17
C TYR A 181 2.56 7.95 -11.97
N LEU A 182 3.88 7.88 -11.74
CA LEU A 182 4.45 7.21 -10.57
C LEU A 182 4.00 7.92 -9.30
N THR A 183 4.26 9.23 -9.22
CA THR A 183 3.99 10.06 -8.05
C THR A 183 2.49 10.13 -7.73
N HIS A 184 1.63 10.37 -8.73
CA HIS A 184 0.18 10.46 -8.56
C HIS A 184 -0.43 9.15 -8.08
N ALA A 185 -0.02 8.01 -8.65
CA ALA A 185 -0.50 6.70 -8.23
C ALA A 185 -0.09 6.38 -6.78
N HIS A 186 1.13 6.73 -6.39
CA HIS A 186 1.56 6.59 -4.99
C HIS A 186 0.81 7.56 -4.07
N PHE A 187 0.50 8.78 -4.50
CA PHE A 187 -0.35 9.68 -3.73
C PHE A 187 -1.78 9.15 -3.56
N TYR A 188 -2.35 8.44 -4.54
CA TYR A 188 -3.61 7.70 -4.31
C TYR A 188 -3.45 6.67 -3.20
N LEU A 189 -2.38 5.87 -3.21
CA LEU A 189 -2.11 4.92 -2.14
C LEU A 189 -1.97 5.61 -0.78
N ILE A 190 -1.30 6.76 -0.69
CA ILE A 190 -1.22 7.55 0.55
C ILE A 190 -2.60 7.96 1.04
N ARG A 191 -3.46 8.50 0.16
CA ARG A 191 -4.82 8.91 0.53
C ARG A 191 -5.70 7.74 0.92
N ILE A 192 -5.54 6.59 0.27
CA ILE A 192 -6.21 5.35 0.63
C ILE A 192 -5.72 4.85 2.00
N SER A 193 -4.42 4.90 2.27
CA SER A 193 -3.83 4.50 3.56
C SER A 193 -4.28 5.37 4.74
N GLN A 194 -4.80 6.58 4.48
CA GLN A 194 -5.38 7.45 5.53
C GLN A 194 -6.79 7.02 5.96
N ILE A 195 -7.48 6.17 5.19
CA ILE A 195 -8.83 5.68 5.51
C ILE A 195 -8.79 4.86 6.80
N ASP A 196 -9.78 5.04 7.67
CA ASP A 196 -9.94 4.27 8.90
C ASP A 196 -10.64 2.92 8.62
N ASP A 197 -10.00 2.08 7.80
CA ASP A 197 -10.42 0.73 7.45
C ASP A 197 -9.22 -0.22 7.58
N ARG A 198 -9.35 -1.20 8.48
CA ARG A 198 -8.25 -2.10 8.87
C ARG A 198 -7.77 -2.97 7.71
N GLU A 199 -8.67 -3.44 6.86
CA GLU A 199 -8.33 -4.36 5.77
C GLU A 199 -7.69 -3.60 4.60
N ILE A 200 -8.22 -2.41 4.26
CA ILE A 200 -7.57 -1.53 3.27
C ILE A 200 -6.17 -1.13 3.73
N PHE A 201 -6.00 -0.76 5.00
CA PHE A 201 -4.70 -0.37 5.52
C PHE A 201 -3.68 -1.51 5.45
N LYS A 202 -4.07 -2.76 5.79
CA LYS A 202 -3.21 -3.94 5.65
C LYS A 202 -2.72 -4.15 4.23
N ILE A 203 -3.62 -4.05 3.23
CA ILE A 203 -3.27 -4.19 1.80
C ILE A 203 -2.21 -3.16 1.41
N CYS A 204 -2.43 -1.88 1.77
CA CYS A 204 -1.46 -0.83 1.46
C CYS A 204 -0.15 -1.01 2.24
N LEU A 205 -0.22 -1.40 3.51
CA LEU A 205 0.95 -1.59 4.37
C LEU A 205 1.86 -2.70 3.85
N GLU A 206 1.30 -3.81 3.38
CA GLU A 206 2.08 -4.90 2.77
C GLU A 206 2.89 -4.38 1.57
N TYR A 207 2.24 -3.63 0.68
CA TYR A 207 2.91 -2.98 -0.44
C TYR A 207 3.98 -1.97 0.02
N TRP A 208 3.65 -1.10 0.98
CA TRP A 208 4.57 -0.08 1.47
C TRP A 208 5.82 -0.69 2.08
N THR A 209 5.67 -1.73 2.90
CA THR A 209 6.80 -2.47 3.49
C THR A 209 7.70 -3.06 2.41
N LYS A 210 7.13 -3.70 1.39
CA LYS A 210 7.91 -4.21 0.25
C LYS A 210 8.67 -3.10 -0.48
N LEU A 211 8.01 -1.97 -0.77
CA LEU A 211 8.65 -0.85 -1.46
C LEU A 211 9.82 -0.28 -0.66
N VAL A 212 9.63 0.03 0.63
CA VAL A 212 10.68 0.64 1.45
C VAL A 212 11.84 -0.32 1.72
N GLN A 213 11.56 -1.63 1.81
CA GLN A 213 12.56 -2.66 1.92
C GLN A 213 13.43 -2.71 0.64
N GLU A 214 12.83 -2.78 -0.55
CA GLU A 214 13.57 -2.81 -1.82
C GLU A 214 14.45 -1.54 -2.01
N LEU A 215 13.93 -0.36 -1.65
CA LEU A 215 14.69 0.89 -1.70
C LEU A 215 15.86 0.91 -0.70
N TYR A 216 15.66 0.30 0.47
CA TYR A 216 16.71 0.20 1.48
C TYR A 216 17.79 -0.82 1.10
N GLU A 217 17.40 -1.97 0.52
CA GLU A 217 18.33 -2.97 0.00
C GLU A 217 19.22 -2.40 -1.12
N GLU A 218 18.67 -1.57 -2.00
CA GLU A 218 19.46 -0.85 -3.02
C GLU A 218 20.54 0.03 -2.37
N MET A 219 20.22 0.73 -1.28
CA MET A 219 21.19 1.53 -0.53
C MET A 219 22.28 0.67 0.11
N GLN A 220 21.94 -0.51 0.63
CA GLN A 220 22.91 -1.42 1.24
C GLN A 220 23.86 -2.07 0.23
N GLN A 221 23.42 -2.27 -1.01
CA GLN A 221 24.20 -2.92 -2.06
C GLN A 221 25.23 -1.99 -2.75
N LEU A 222 25.29 -0.71 -2.36
CA LEU A 222 26.28 0.21 -2.90
C LEU A 222 27.71 -0.29 -2.60
N PRO A 223 28.58 -0.44 -3.62
CA PRO A 223 29.92 -0.96 -3.41
C PRO A 223 30.73 -0.01 -2.53
N ILE A 224 31.11 -0.52 -1.35
CA ILE A 224 31.94 0.17 -0.35
C ILE A 224 33.37 0.45 -0.89
N THR A 225 33.74 -0.13 -2.04
CA THR A 225 35.12 -0.19 -2.54
C THR A 225 35.65 1.08 -3.19
N ASP A 226 34.80 2.01 -3.65
CA ASP A 226 35.25 3.28 -4.27
C ASP A 226 35.16 4.49 -3.34
N ILE A 227 34.97 4.26 -2.04
CA ILE A 227 34.71 5.31 -1.07
C ILE A 227 36.03 5.81 -0.48
N ASN A 228 36.36 7.06 -0.80
CA ASN A 228 37.40 7.86 -0.18
C ASN A 228 37.41 7.65 1.35
N PRO A 229 38.54 7.32 2.02
CA PRO A 229 38.60 6.91 3.43
C PRO A 229 37.96 7.89 4.44
N LEU A 230 37.72 9.15 4.06
CA LEU A 230 36.99 10.13 4.87
C LEU A 230 35.46 9.91 4.89
N VAL A 231 34.90 9.34 3.83
CA VAL A 231 33.46 9.02 3.69
C VAL A 231 33.15 7.64 4.27
N SER A 232 34.14 6.74 4.34
CA SER A 232 34.06 5.47 5.08
C SER A 232 33.54 5.68 6.51
N MET A 233 33.98 6.74 7.20
CA MET A 233 33.50 7.09 8.56
C MET A 233 32.03 7.56 8.62
N GLY A 234 31.44 8.06 7.53
CA GLY A 234 30.01 8.41 7.45
C GLY A 234 29.13 7.25 6.99
N VAL A 235 29.71 6.30 6.26
CA VAL A 235 29.06 5.10 5.71
C VAL A 235 29.19 3.91 6.67
N THR A 236 30.12 3.93 7.64
CA THR A 236 30.20 2.96 8.76
C THR A 236 28.96 2.90 9.64
N GLY A 237 28.02 3.84 9.50
CA GLY A 237 26.67 3.71 10.06
C GLY A 237 25.92 2.48 9.54
N LEU A 238 26.17 2.07 8.29
CA LEU A 238 25.55 0.89 7.68
C LEU A 238 26.05 -0.43 8.28
N SER A 239 27.30 -0.51 8.75
CA SER A 239 27.83 -1.70 9.44
C SER A 239 27.49 -1.77 10.92
N ASN A 240 27.13 -0.62 11.53
CA ASN A 240 26.81 -0.51 12.96
C ASN A 240 25.31 -0.33 13.26
N GLY A 241 24.44 -0.53 12.26
CA GLY A 241 22.98 -0.53 12.44
C GLY A 241 22.32 0.84 12.63
N GLY A 242 23.02 1.95 12.32
CA GLY A 242 22.46 3.30 12.43
C GLY A 242 22.15 3.92 11.07
N ALA A 243 21.01 4.61 10.95
CA ALA A 243 20.61 5.30 9.73
C ALA A 243 21.70 6.27 9.23
N PRO A 244 22.11 6.19 7.94
CA PRO A 244 23.09 7.12 7.37
C PRO A 244 22.48 8.51 7.21
N HIS A 245 23.32 9.55 7.31
CA HIS A 245 22.87 10.92 7.06
C HIS A 245 22.50 11.09 5.56
N PRO A 246 21.33 11.62 5.21
CA PRO A 246 20.82 11.63 3.82
C PRO A 246 21.76 12.35 2.83
N SER A 247 22.48 13.37 3.28
CA SER A 247 23.43 14.13 2.45
C SER A 247 24.60 13.30 1.92
N THR A 248 24.98 12.18 2.55
CA THR A 248 26.07 11.32 2.05
C THR A 248 25.68 10.57 0.78
N LEU A 249 24.38 10.32 0.60
CA LEU A 249 23.82 9.54 -0.50
C LEU A 249 23.20 10.42 -1.59
N ALA A 250 23.11 11.74 -1.39
CA ALA A 250 22.46 12.67 -2.31
C ALA A 250 23.06 12.66 -3.73
N ASN A 251 24.36 12.37 -3.86
CA ASN A 251 25.05 12.34 -5.14
C ASN A 251 24.93 11.00 -5.90
N TYR A 252 24.32 9.98 -5.29
CA TYR A 252 24.13 8.68 -5.92
C TYR A 252 22.79 8.61 -6.67
N PRO A 253 22.73 8.01 -7.88
CA PRO A 253 21.51 7.89 -8.65
C PRO A 253 20.61 6.75 -8.12
N LEU A 254 20.12 6.88 -6.88
CA LEU A 254 19.27 5.90 -6.21
C LEU A 254 17.80 6.03 -6.60
N ARG A 255 17.05 4.92 -6.63
CA ARG A 255 15.59 4.94 -6.90
C ARG A 255 14.83 5.75 -5.86
N LYS A 256 15.30 5.74 -4.59
CA LYS A 256 14.65 6.46 -3.48
C LYS A 256 14.40 7.95 -3.76
N HIS A 257 15.27 8.59 -4.55
CA HIS A 257 15.15 10.01 -4.88
C HIS A 257 13.91 10.31 -5.74
N LYS A 258 13.40 9.35 -6.51
CA LYS A 258 12.15 9.49 -7.27
C LYS A 258 10.91 9.56 -6.36
N TYR A 259 11.03 9.09 -5.12
CA TYR A 259 9.92 8.94 -4.17
C TYR A 259 9.99 9.93 -3.01
N GLN A 260 10.86 10.95 -3.05
CA GLN A 260 11.15 11.79 -1.88
C GLN A 260 9.89 12.38 -1.21
N GLU A 261 9.00 13.00 -2.00
CA GLU A 261 7.75 13.58 -1.51
C GLU A 261 6.75 12.52 -1.00
N VAL A 262 6.69 11.38 -1.71
CA VAL A 262 5.83 10.25 -1.35
C VAL A 262 6.28 9.64 -0.02
N LEU A 263 7.59 9.42 0.17
CA LEU A 263 8.15 8.84 1.39
C LEU A 263 7.96 9.76 2.60
N SER A 264 8.09 11.08 2.43
CA SER A 264 7.82 12.04 3.50
C SER A 264 6.33 12.02 3.92
N SER A 265 5.43 11.96 2.93
CA SER A 265 4.00 11.78 3.20
C SER A 265 3.69 10.43 3.86
N LEU A 266 4.38 9.36 3.44
CA LEU A 266 4.22 8.02 3.99
C LEU A 266 4.66 7.94 5.45
N ARG A 267 5.76 8.59 5.84
CA ARG A 267 6.19 8.70 7.24
C ARG A 267 5.08 9.28 8.11
N THR A 268 4.45 10.36 7.65
CA THR A 268 3.33 10.99 8.35
C THR A 268 2.17 10.02 8.54
N VAL A 269 1.79 9.27 7.50
CA VAL A 269 0.71 8.27 7.59
C VAL A 269 1.06 7.12 8.52
N MET A 270 2.30 6.59 8.46
CA MET A 270 2.73 5.49 9.33
C MET A 270 2.75 5.89 10.81
N ILE A 271 3.13 7.14 11.12
CA ILE A 271 3.06 7.69 12.48
C ILE A 271 1.60 7.81 12.93
N GLU A 272 0.72 8.35 12.09
CA GLU A 272 -0.70 8.54 12.44
C GLU A 272 -1.49 7.23 12.56
N LYS A 273 -1.08 6.19 11.82
CA LYS A 273 -1.71 4.86 11.82
C LYS A 273 -1.02 3.88 12.77
N MET A 274 -0.09 4.34 13.59
CA MET A 274 0.62 3.47 14.52
C MET A 274 -0.36 2.85 15.51
N VAL A 275 -0.32 1.52 15.61
CA VAL A 275 -1.15 0.77 16.54
C VAL A 275 -0.42 0.53 17.87
N ARG A 276 -1.19 0.24 18.91
CA ARG A 276 -0.70 0.05 20.28
C ARG A 276 0.34 -1.09 20.38
N PRO A 277 1.57 -0.81 20.88
CA PRO A 277 2.60 -1.82 21.15
C PRO A 277 2.19 -2.85 22.22
N GLU A 278 2.90 -3.97 22.34
CA GLU A 278 2.62 -5.01 23.34
C GLU A 278 2.86 -4.52 24.79
N GLU A 279 3.78 -3.58 24.97
CA GLU A 279 4.25 -3.04 26.25
C GLU A 279 3.22 -2.10 26.90
N VAL A 280 2.34 -1.48 26.11
CA VAL A 280 1.34 -0.52 26.60
C VAL A 280 0.09 -1.27 27.08
N LEU A 281 -0.11 -1.31 28.39
CA LEU A 281 -1.22 -2.04 29.05
C LEU A 281 -2.45 -1.19 29.35
N ILE A 282 -2.38 0.12 29.09
CA ILE A 282 -3.42 1.09 29.45
C ILE A 282 -4.24 1.43 28.20
N VAL A 283 -5.57 1.46 28.33
CA VAL A 283 -6.52 1.51 27.21
C VAL A 283 -7.71 2.37 27.58
N GLU A 284 -8.21 3.15 26.63
CA GLU A 284 -9.51 3.82 26.73
C GLU A 284 -10.61 2.81 26.34
N ASN A 285 -11.57 2.56 27.24
CA ASN A 285 -12.73 1.73 26.93
C ASN A 285 -13.81 2.53 26.16
N ASP A 286 -14.88 1.86 25.71
CA ASP A 286 -15.99 2.51 24.98
C ASP A 286 -16.73 3.60 25.80
N GLU A 287 -16.53 3.61 27.12
CA GLU A 287 -17.10 4.61 28.04
C GLU A 287 -16.17 5.82 28.26
N GLY A 288 -14.98 5.83 27.64
CA GLY A 288 -13.97 6.89 27.76
C GLY A 288 -13.12 6.81 29.04
N GLU A 289 -13.18 5.70 29.77
CA GLU A 289 -12.39 5.45 30.97
C GLU A 289 -11.09 4.71 30.67
N ILE A 290 -10.05 5.06 31.42
CA ILE A 290 -8.72 4.46 31.31
C ILE A 290 -8.63 3.18 32.14
N VAL A 291 -8.63 2.03 31.46
CA VAL A 291 -8.57 0.67 32.03
C VAL A 291 -7.26 -0.04 31.70
N ARG A 292 -6.95 -1.11 32.43
CA ARG A 292 -5.79 -1.98 32.15
C ARG A 292 -6.24 -3.24 31.41
N GLU A 293 -5.69 -3.48 30.24
CA GLU A 293 -5.98 -4.65 29.40
C GLU A 293 -4.75 -5.54 29.28
N PHE A 294 -4.88 -6.83 29.62
CA PHE A 294 -3.77 -7.80 29.59
C PHE A 294 -3.82 -8.75 28.39
N VAL A 295 -4.96 -8.85 27.71
CA VAL A 295 -5.15 -9.76 26.57
C VAL A 295 -5.19 -8.92 25.30
N LYS A 296 -4.34 -9.23 24.32
CA LYS A 296 -4.32 -8.54 23.03
C LYS A 296 -4.68 -9.48 21.90
N GLU A 297 -5.34 -8.94 20.90
CA GLU A 297 -5.62 -9.64 19.65
C GLU A 297 -4.32 -9.89 18.87
N SER A 298 -4.10 -11.14 18.45
CA SER A 298 -2.92 -11.53 17.67
C SER A 298 -2.77 -10.73 16.37
N ASP A 299 -3.88 -10.31 15.76
CA ASP A 299 -3.88 -9.54 14.52
C ASP A 299 -3.36 -8.10 14.74
N THR A 300 -3.62 -7.49 15.89
CA THR A 300 -3.15 -6.14 16.24
C THR A 300 -1.65 -6.14 16.49
N ILE A 301 -1.14 -7.22 17.10
CA ILE A 301 0.29 -7.44 17.28
C ILE A 301 1.01 -7.55 15.95
N GLN A 302 0.45 -8.33 15.01
CA GLN A 302 1.06 -8.49 13.69
C GLN A 302 1.06 -7.16 12.93
N LEU A 303 -0.04 -6.42 13.00
CA LEU A 303 -0.13 -5.08 12.41
C LEU A 303 0.92 -4.13 12.99
N TYR A 304 1.10 -4.11 14.31
CA TYR A 304 2.16 -3.33 14.97
C TYR A 304 3.55 -3.67 14.43
N LYS A 305 3.86 -4.97 14.34
CA LYS A 305 5.18 -5.44 13.86
C LYS A 305 5.45 -4.97 12.44
N THR A 306 4.48 -5.10 11.53
CA THR A 306 4.64 -4.68 10.13
C THR A 306 4.70 -3.15 9.99
N THR A 307 3.88 -2.39 10.75
CA THR A 307 3.97 -0.92 10.75
C THR A 307 5.30 -0.43 11.31
N ARG A 308 5.79 -1.04 12.40
CA ARG A 308 7.12 -0.76 12.96
C ARG A 308 8.22 -1.03 11.95
N GLU A 309 8.19 -2.19 11.29
CA GLU A 309 9.18 -2.55 10.27
C GLU A 309 9.22 -1.52 9.12
N CYS A 310 8.05 -1.14 8.60
CA CYS A 310 7.94 -0.11 7.58
C CYS A 310 8.53 1.23 8.05
N LEU A 311 8.19 1.67 9.27
CA LEU A 311 8.67 2.93 9.82
C LEU A 311 10.19 2.91 10.10
N VAL A 312 10.74 1.77 10.52
CA VAL A 312 12.19 1.57 10.68
C VAL A 312 12.91 1.71 9.35
N TYR A 313 12.42 1.08 8.27
CA TYR A 313 13.00 1.27 6.93
C TYR A 313 12.90 2.73 6.48
N LEU A 314 11.75 3.39 6.67
CA LEU A 314 11.59 4.82 6.37
C LEU A 314 12.57 5.71 7.12
N THR A 315 12.87 5.37 8.37
CA THR A 315 13.86 6.08 9.20
C THR A 315 15.27 5.91 8.63
N HIS A 316 15.62 4.73 8.14
CA HIS A 316 16.90 4.50 7.48
C HIS A 316 17.02 5.20 6.12
N LEU A 317 15.91 5.33 5.37
CA LEU A 317 15.90 6.02 4.08
C LEU A 317 16.12 7.54 4.21
N ASP A 318 15.61 8.13 5.30
CA ASP A 318 15.85 9.52 5.70
C ASP A 318 15.54 9.74 7.19
N VAL A 319 16.60 9.80 8.00
CA VAL A 319 16.50 10.02 9.45
C VAL A 319 16.12 11.45 9.79
N VAL A 320 16.55 12.41 8.98
CA VAL A 320 16.34 13.85 9.24
C VAL A 320 14.89 14.23 9.02
N ASP A 321 14.30 13.74 7.93
CA ASP A 321 12.87 13.94 7.65
C ASP A 321 12.00 13.27 8.74
N THR A 322 12.38 12.07 9.18
CA THR A 322 11.66 11.37 10.27
C THR A 322 11.73 12.13 11.60
N GLU A 323 12.92 12.61 12.00
CA GLU A 323 13.11 13.44 13.20
C GLU A 323 12.28 14.73 13.11
N THR A 324 12.29 15.38 11.94
CA THR A 324 11.57 16.64 11.72
C THR A 324 10.06 16.45 11.84
N ILE A 325 9.50 15.42 11.21
CA ILE A 325 8.04 15.13 11.26
C ILE A 325 7.60 14.81 12.70
N MET A 326 8.36 13.97 13.41
CA MET A 326 8.02 13.61 14.79
C MET A 326 8.15 14.80 15.74
N ALA A 327 9.19 15.62 15.58
CA ALA A 327 9.38 16.83 16.40
C ALA A 327 8.27 17.87 16.15
N ASP A 328 7.88 18.10 14.90
CA ASP A 328 6.81 19.04 14.56
C ASP A 328 5.46 18.57 15.11
N LYS A 329 5.14 17.27 14.99
CA LYS A 329 3.94 16.69 15.61
C LYS A 329 3.97 16.79 17.13
N LEU A 330 5.12 16.58 17.77
CA LEU A 330 5.26 16.70 19.22
C LEU A 330 5.03 18.15 19.68
N ALA A 331 5.61 19.12 18.96
CA ALA A 331 5.39 20.54 19.24
C ALA A 331 3.91 20.91 19.22
N LYS A 332 3.14 20.38 18.25
CA LYS A 332 1.68 20.57 18.15
C LYS A 332 0.85 19.87 19.23
N GLN A 333 1.41 18.84 19.88
CA GLN A 333 0.80 18.26 21.08
C GLN A 333 1.04 19.15 22.32
N VAL A 334 2.24 19.74 22.42
CA VAL A 334 2.64 20.62 23.52
C VAL A 334 1.93 21.97 23.46
N ASP A 335 1.86 22.60 22.29
CA ASP A 335 1.16 23.89 22.12
C ASP A 335 -0.38 23.75 22.24
N GLY A 336 -0.90 22.53 22.11
CA GLY A 336 -2.29 22.18 22.26
C GLY A 336 -3.14 22.30 20.99
N THR A 337 -2.55 22.64 19.84
CA THR A 337 -3.28 22.81 18.56
C THR A 337 -3.85 21.50 18.02
N GLU A 338 -3.12 20.39 18.17
CA GLU A 338 -3.53 19.05 17.72
C GLU A 338 -3.66 18.05 18.88
N TRP A 339 -3.78 18.54 20.11
CA TRP A 339 -3.83 17.70 21.32
C TRP A 339 -5.05 16.77 21.33
N SER A 340 -4.79 15.46 21.36
CA SER A 340 -5.76 14.42 21.71
C SER A 340 -5.04 13.20 22.27
N TRP A 341 -5.73 12.37 23.06
CA TRP A 341 -5.15 11.12 23.57
C TRP A 341 -4.69 10.22 22.42
N ALA A 342 -5.52 10.10 21.38
CA ALA A 342 -5.20 9.32 20.19
C ALA A 342 -3.91 9.82 19.50
N ASN A 343 -3.79 11.12 19.21
CA ASN A 343 -2.63 11.69 18.52
C ASN A 343 -1.34 11.60 19.35
N CYS A 344 -1.44 11.83 20.66
CA CYS A 344 -0.30 11.71 21.56
C CYS A 344 0.18 10.26 21.65
N ASN A 345 -0.75 9.31 21.80
CA ASN A 345 -0.45 7.89 21.87
C ASN A 345 0.21 7.38 20.59
N THR A 346 -0.40 7.62 19.42
CA THR A 346 0.15 7.12 18.14
C THR A 346 1.53 7.70 17.86
N LEU A 347 1.76 8.99 18.16
CA LEU A 347 3.07 9.62 18.07
C LEU A 347 4.10 8.95 18.99
N CYS A 348 3.78 8.73 20.26
CA CYS A 348 4.73 8.14 21.21
C CYS A 348 5.02 6.67 20.90
N TRP A 349 4.01 5.91 20.46
CA TRP A 349 4.20 4.55 19.97
C TRP A 349 5.11 4.52 18.74
N ALA A 350 4.96 5.47 17.82
CA ALA A 350 5.82 5.58 16.66
C ALA A 350 7.27 5.91 17.06
N ILE A 351 7.47 6.88 17.96
CA ILE A 351 8.80 7.25 18.51
C ILE A 351 9.47 6.04 19.17
N GLY A 352 8.75 5.31 20.04
CA GLY A 352 9.28 4.12 20.71
C GLY A 352 9.62 2.99 19.73
N SER A 353 8.85 2.86 18.64
CA SER A 353 9.01 1.76 17.67
C SER A 353 10.29 1.84 16.84
N ILE A 354 10.83 3.06 16.63
CA ILE A 354 12.06 3.32 15.85
C ILE A 354 13.33 3.30 16.69
N SER A 355 13.26 2.95 17.98
CA SER A 355 14.45 2.86 18.81
C SER A 355 15.47 1.87 18.23
N GLY A 356 16.74 2.31 18.20
CA GLY A 356 17.84 1.59 17.57
C GLY A 356 17.94 1.72 16.05
N ALA A 357 17.04 2.44 15.37
CA ALA A 357 17.17 2.74 13.95
C ALA A 357 18.06 3.97 13.66
N MET A 358 18.25 4.83 14.67
CA MET A 358 19.07 6.03 14.59
C MET A 358 20.48 5.75 15.12
N ASN A 359 21.46 6.58 14.72
CA ASN A 359 22.77 6.55 15.37
C ASN A 359 22.66 7.06 16.82
N GLU A 360 23.55 6.60 17.71
CA GLU A 360 23.47 6.87 19.15
C GLU A 360 23.45 8.39 19.47
N GLU A 361 24.20 9.20 18.74
CA GLU A 361 24.27 10.65 18.95
C GLU A 361 22.95 11.35 18.59
N THR A 362 22.35 10.99 17.45
CA THR A 362 21.07 11.54 16.97
C THR A 362 19.93 11.05 17.83
N GLU A 363 19.91 9.75 18.15
CA GLU A 363 18.89 9.15 19.04
C GLU A 363 18.92 9.82 20.41
N LYS A 364 20.10 10.01 21.00
CA LYS A 364 20.24 10.69 22.29
C LYS A 364 19.72 12.13 22.23
N ARG A 365 20.06 12.90 21.20
CA ARG A 365 19.57 14.28 21.04
C ARG A 365 18.05 14.31 20.91
N PHE A 366 17.51 13.44 20.07
CA PHE A 366 16.08 13.36 19.80
C PHE A 366 15.30 12.96 21.07
N LEU A 367 15.71 11.90 21.75
CA LEU A 367 15.08 11.42 22.98
C LEU A 367 15.12 12.46 24.11
N VAL A 368 16.21 13.23 24.25
CA VAL A 368 16.27 14.30 25.26
C VAL A 368 15.21 15.37 25.01
N THR A 369 14.96 15.74 23.75
CA THR A 369 13.90 16.68 23.39
C THR A 369 12.53 16.09 23.68
N VAL A 370 12.28 14.86 23.21
CA VAL A 370 10.99 14.17 23.42
C VAL A 370 10.64 14.04 24.90
N ILE A 371 11.58 13.57 25.72
CA ILE A 371 11.36 13.38 27.17
C ILE A 371 11.09 14.73 27.86
N LYS A 372 11.81 15.79 27.51
CA LYS A 372 11.58 17.12 28.08
C LYS A 372 10.17 17.63 27.77
N ASP A 373 9.74 17.46 26.53
CA ASP A 373 8.43 17.91 26.06
C ASP A 373 7.30 17.09 26.68
N LEU A 374 7.44 15.77 26.79
CA LEU A 374 6.48 14.90 27.48
C LEU A 374 6.39 15.18 29.00
N LEU A 375 7.51 15.47 29.66
CA LEU A 375 7.52 15.90 31.06
C LEU A 375 6.79 17.25 31.23
N GLY A 376 7.09 18.21 30.35
CA GLY A 376 6.38 19.50 30.33
C GLY A 376 4.88 19.34 30.12
N LEU A 377 4.49 18.45 29.20
CA LEU A 377 3.09 18.11 28.93
C LEU A 377 2.40 17.48 30.15
N THR A 378 3.10 16.62 30.90
CA THR A 378 2.61 16.01 32.15
C THR A 378 2.31 17.05 33.23
N GLU A 379 3.12 18.11 33.30
CA GLU A 379 2.92 19.22 34.24
C GLU A 379 1.78 20.14 33.80
N GLN A 380 1.67 20.43 32.49
CA GLN A 380 0.68 21.33 31.93
C GLN A 380 -0.74 20.72 31.94
N LYS A 381 -0.89 19.45 31.59
CA LYS A 381 -2.20 18.80 31.49
C LYS A 381 -2.73 18.43 32.88
N ARG A 382 -3.95 18.88 33.17
CA ARG A 382 -4.67 18.61 34.43
C ARG A 382 -5.62 17.42 34.27
N GLY A 383 -5.93 16.75 35.37
CA GLY A 383 -6.83 15.59 35.38
C GLY A 383 -6.06 14.26 35.46
N LYS A 384 -6.66 13.27 36.15
CA LYS A 384 -6.04 11.96 36.38
C LYS A 384 -5.79 11.22 35.07
N ASP A 385 -6.76 11.26 34.17
CA ASP A 385 -6.73 10.49 32.92
C ASP A 385 -5.71 11.08 31.93
N ASN A 386 -5.70 12.41 31.78
CA ASN A 386 -4.67 13.10 30.99
C ASN A 386 -3.25 12.78 31.47
N LYS A 387 -3.03 12.78 32.78
CA LYS A 387 -1.71 12.43 33.35
C LYS A 387 -1.37 10.96 33.17
N ALA A 388 -2.36 10.07 33.27
CA ALA A 388 -2.16 8.64 33.03
C ALA A 388 -1.78 8.36 31.57
N VAL A 389 -2.41 9.03 30.61
CA VAL A 389 -2.10 8.92 29.18
C VAL A 389 -0.67 9.38 28.91
N VAL A 390 -0.29 10.59 29.34
CA VAL A 390 1.05 11.11 29.09
C VAL A 390 2.12 10.28 29.80
N ALA A 391 1.87 9.80 31.03
CA ALA A 391 2.83 8.99 31.77
C ALA A 391 2.94 7.53 31.28
N SER A 392 2.00 7.07 30.46
CA SER A 392 2.03 5.72 29.87
C SER A 392 2.85 5.63 28.58
N ASN A 393 3.16 6.79 28.01
CA ASN A 393 3.98 7.00 26.82
C ASN A 393 5.39 7.44 27.21
#